data_AF-A0A2N2CJT8-F1
#
_entry.id   AF-A0A2N2CJT8-F1
#
_cell.length_a   1.000
_cell.length_b   1.000
_cell.length_c   1.000
_cell.angle_alpha   90.00
_cell.angle_beta   90.00
_cell.angle_gamma   90.00
#
_symmetry.space_group_name_H-M   'P 1'
#
loop_
_entity.id
_entity.type
_entity.pdbx_description
1 polymer ?
#
loop_
_entity_poly.entity_id
_entity_poly.type
_entity_poly.pdbx_seq_one_letter_code
_entity_poly.pdbx_strand_id
1 'polypeptide(L)'
;MLYVLISLQMDPQFIYHYRTFGEQFGVFDGSVNRAVQIVDFYRKLYYQVSGTYYMPPVHMQLILFAIIGVISGISLLSKHRHRTVIQLLLILLGINLTFILIGRYNQTSIIFIFPFAWLLVLYWIDRFRLSPVILILLIIQISVSSLTIAPYLQNHYQDYIHEISSHVPDDAKVLANLNTEFYFQKNTLYDYRNLHFLQDHDISFETYILDRDIEYIIYPEEMDFIYNRRPVWNGIYGNLYPYYDDMQRFLNDRCQVIHQFHSPYGMRIVLFQDNQHWLITIYKVVQ
;
A
#
# COMPACT_ATOMS: atom_id res chain seq x y z
N MET A 1 23.46 -5.46 13.54
CA MET A 1 24.33 -6.56 13.05
C MET A 1 23.79 -7.92 13.47
N LEU A 2 23.60 -8.22 14.78
CA LEU A 2 23.05 -9.51 15.24
C LEU A 2 21.75 -9.92 14.53
N TYR A 3 20.75 -9.03 14.47
CA TYR A 3 19.47 -9.32 13.79
C TYR A 3 19.61 -9.58 12.29
N VAL A 4 20.57 -8.94 11.62
CA VAL A 4 20.84 -9.18 10.20
C VAL A 4 21.40 -10.59 10.02
N LEU A 5 22.32 -11.00 10.89
CA LEU A 5 22.91 -12.34 10.85
C LEU A 5 21.86 -13.43 11.13
N ILE A 6 20.98 -13.22 12.11
CA ILE A 6 19.87 -14.14 12.39
C ILE A 6 18.94 -14.24 11.18
N SER A 7 18.58 -13.10 10.56
CA SER A 7 17.74 -13.09 9.35
C SER A 7 18.37 -13.88 8.20
N LEU A 8 19.68 -13.72 7.97
CA LEU A 8 20.40 -14.44 6.92
C LEU A 8 20.60 -15.92 7.26
N GLN A 9 20.60 -16.30 8.53
CA GLN A 9 20.61 -17.69 8.95
C GLN A 9 19.26 -18.37 8.68
N MET A 10 18.15 -17.65 8.87
CA MET A 10 16.80 -18.15 8.58
C MET A 10 16.54 -18.30 7.07
N ASP A 11 17.16 -17.45 6.25
CA ASP A 11 17.15 -17.57 4.80
C ASP A 11 18.58 -17.40 4.21
N PRO A 12 19.35 -18.51 4.09
CA PRO A 12 20.69 -18.48 3.53
C PRO A 12 20.73 -18.04 2.05
N GLN A 13 19.61 -18.15 1.34
CA GLN A 13 19.46 -17.74 -0.06
C GLN A 13 18.76 -16.38 -0.20
N PHE A 14 18.72 -15.58 0.87
CA PHE A 14 18.03 -14.29 0.91
C PHE A 14 18.31 -13.40 -0.30
N ILE A 15 19.57 -13.29 -0.73
CA ILE A 15 19.92 -12.44 -1.89
C ILE A 15 19.26 -12.93 -3.18
N TYR A 16 19.18 -14.25 -3.38
CA TYR A 16 18.52 -14.85 -4.53
C TYR A 16 16.99 -14.67 -4.44
N HIS A 17 16.39 -14.95 -3.30
CA HIS A 17 14.95 -14.76 -3.09
C HIS A 17 14.55 -13.28 -3.23
N TYR A 18 15.34 -12.38 -2.64
CA TYR A 18 15.15 -10.93 -2.74
C TYR A 18 15.25 -10.45 -4.19
N ARG A 19 16.21 -10.98 -4.97
CA ARG A 19 16.33 -10.67 -6.40
C ARG A 19 15.12 -11.16 -7.18
N THR A 20 14.74 -12.42 -7.00
CA THR A 20 13.65 -13.05 -7.76
C THR A 20 12.32 -12.37 -7.49
N PHE A 21 11.99 -12.15 -6.21
CA PHE A 21 10.77 -11.43 -5.83
C PHE A 21 10.80 -9.95 -6.25
N GLY A 22 11.98 -9.35 -6.18
CA GLY A 22 12.20 -7.93 -6.41
C GLY A 22 12.33 -7.54 -7.88
N GLU A 23 12.54 -8.48 -8.79
CA GLU A 23 12.78 -8.22 -10.22
C GLU A 23 11.66 -7.37 -10.84
N GLN A 24 10.40 -7.66 -10.49
CA GLN A 24 9.23 -6.87 -10.90
C GLN A 24 9.25 -5.40 -10.44
N PHE A 25 10.05 -5.08 -9.42
CA PHE A 25 10.23 -3.73 -8.86
C PHE A 25 11.57 -3.09 -9.27
N GLY A 26 12.42 -3.79 -10.05
CA GLY A 26 13.70 -3.26 -10.49
C GLY A 26 14.73 -3.07 -9.36
N VAL A 27 14.66 -3.84 -8.26
CA VAL A 27 15.61 -3.68 -7.12
C VAL A 27 17.08 -3.91 -7.50
N PHE A 28 17.33 -4.64 -8.60
CA PHE A 28 18.67 -4.87 -9.16
C PHE A 28 18.93 -4.10 -10.46
N ASP A 29 18.06 -3.14 -10.83
CA ASP A 29 18.33 -2.26 -11.96
C ASP A 29 19.62 -1.46 -11.73
N GLY A 30 20.20 -0.98 -12.84
CA GLY A 30 21.40 -0.16 -12.81
C GLY A 30 21.27 0.99 -11.79
N SER A 31 22.35 1.30 -11.06
CA SER A 31 22.34 2.26 -9.96
C SER A 31 21.81 3.65 -10.36
N VAL A 32 21.92 4.02 -11.64
CA VAL A 32 21.33 5.24 -12.21
C VAL A 32 19.80 5.16 -12.22
N ASN A 33 19.21 4.04 -12.64
CA ASN A 33 17.76 3.86 -12.65
C ASN A 33 17.19 3.90 -11.22
N ARG A 34 17.88 3.27 -10.25
CA ARG A 34 17.51 3.37 -8.84
C ARG A 34 17.61 4.81 -8.32
N ALA A 35 18.68 5.52 -8.67
CA ALA A 35 18.79 6.95 -8.33
C ALA A 35 17.65 7.79 -8.95
N VAL A 36 17.19 7.50 -10.16
CA VAL A 36 16.02 8.17 -10.76
C VAL A 36 14.73 7.82 -10.02
N GLN A 37 14.55 6.56 -9.62
CA GLN A 37 13.36 6.11 -8.88
C GLN A 37 13.20 6.81 -7.52
N ILE A 38 14.26 7.37 -6.92
CA ILE A 38 14.12 8.19 -5.70
C ILE A 38 13.31 9.46 -5.97
N VAL A 39 13.39 10.02 -7.18
CA VAL A 39 12.61 11.19 -7.58
C VAL A 39 11.14 10.80 -7.66
N ASP A 40 10.85 9.66 -8.27
CA ASP A 40 9.49 9.11 -8.35
C ASP A 40 8.93 8.75 -6.98
N PHE A 41 9.77 8.27 -6.06
CA PHE A 41 9.39 8.03 -4.67
C PHE A 41 8.88 9.32 -4.01
N TYR A 42 9.68 10.39 -4.01
CA TYR A 42 9.27 11.67 -3.43
C TYR A 42 8.08 12.30 -4.18
N ARG A 43 8.00 12.11 -5.50
CA ARG A 43 6.85 12.55 -6.30
C ARG A 43 5.56 11.83 -5.88
N LYS A 44 5.62 10.50 -5.70
CA LYS A 44 4.49 9.70 -5.21
C LYS A 44 4.09 10.11 -3.79
N LEU A 45 5.06 10.36 -2.90
CA LEU A 45 4.78 10.88 -1.56
C LEU A 45 4.10 12.25 -1.62
N TYR A 46 4.57 13.14 -2.49
CA TYR A 46 3.99 14.46 -2.69
C TYR A 46 2.54 14.33 -3.15
N TYR A 47 2.27 13.66 -4.27
CA TYR A 47 0.92 13.48 -4.81
C TYR A 47 0.06 12.44 -4.07
N GLN A 48 0.52 11.94 -2.91
CA GLN A 48 -0.19 10.94 -2.10
C GLN A 48 -0.54 9.65 -2.87
N VAL A 49 0.26 9.29 -3.88
CA VAL A 49 0.05 8.09 -4.68
C VAL A 49 0.56 6.88 -3.90
N SER A 50 -0.37 6.15 -3.29
CA SER A 50 -0.13 4.93 -2.54
C SER A 50 -1.13 3.85 -2.98
N GLY A 51 -0.65 2.62 -3.15
CA GLY A 51 -1.51 1.49 -3.51
C GLY A 51 -2.32 1.02 -2.30
N THR A 52 -1.61 0.58 -1.26
CA THR A 52 -2.20 -0.20 -0.16
C THR A 52 -2.49 0.61 1.10
N TYR A 53 -1.81 1.74 1.30
CA TYR A 53 -1.89 2.49 2.56
C TYR A 53 -2.44 3.88 2.35
N TYR A 54 -3.28 4.34 3.28
CA TYR A 54 -3.65 5.75 3.34
C TYR A 54 -2.40 6.62 3.52
N MET A 55 -2.28 7.64 2.68
CA MET A 55 -1.19 8.60 2.74
C MET A 55 -1.77 9.95 3.18
N PRO A 56 -1.44 10.45 4.38
CA PRO A 56 -1.96 11.74 4.85
C PRO A 56 -1.48 12.89 3.96
N PRO A 57 -2.14 14.07 4.01
CA PRO A 57 -1.73 15.24 3.24
C PRO A 57 -0.39 15.77 3.76
N VAL A 58 0.72 15.31 3.17
CA VAL A 58 2.09 15.67 3.58
C VAL A 58 2.75 16.73 2.69
N HIS A 59 2.04 17.24 1.67
CA HIS A 59 2.57 18.22 0.70
C HIS A 59 3.31 19.40 1.37
N MET A 60 2.66 20.04 2.34
CA MET A 60 3.21 21.20 3.06
C MET A 60 4.43 20.82 3.89
N GLN A 61 4.44 19.62 4.46
CA GLN A 61 5.56 19.11 5.25
C GLN A 61 6.77 18.83 4.35
N LEU A 62 6.55 18.26 3.17
CA LEU A 62 7.62 18.03 2.19
C LEU A 62 8.22 19.35 1.68
N ILE A 63 7.39 20.37 1.40
CA ILE A 63 7.86 21.71 1.04
C ILE A 63 8.68 22.32 2.19
N LEU A 64 8.18 22.24 3.42
CA LEU A 64 8.90 22.71 4.61
C LEU A 64 10.24 22.00 4.78
N PHE A 65 10.29 20.68 4.63
CA PHE A 65 11.52 19.89 4.72
C PHE A 65 12.51 20.26 3.62
N ALA A 66 12.03 20.52 2.39
CA ALA A 66 12.89 20.97 1.31
C ALA A 66 13.51 22.35 1.62
N ILE A 67 12.70 23.32 2.07
CA ILE A 67 13.17 24.65 2.46
C ILE A 67 14.20 24.56 3.58
N ILE A 68 13.88 23.81 4.64
CA ILE A 68 14.77 23.61 5.79
C ILE A 68 16.03 22.85 5.39
N GLY A 69 15.94 21.88 4.48
CA GLY A 69 17.09 21.18 3.91
C GLY A 69 18.04 22.14 3.18
N VAL A 70 17.51 23.07 2.38
CA VAL A 70 18.30 24.10 1.70
C VAL A 70 18.94 25.06 2.70
N ILE A 71 18.19 25.59 3.66
CA ILE A 71 18.73 26.46 4.73
C ILE A 71 19.86 25.74 5.49
N SER A 72 19.64 24.48 5.82
CA SER A 72 20.62 23.63 6.48
C SER A 72 21.88 23.44 5.64
N GLY A 73 21.74 23.19 4.34
CA GLY A 73 22.86 23.07 3.41
C GLY A 73 23.66 24.36 3.28
N ILE A 74 22.99 25.51 3.12
CA ILE A 74 23.64 26.83 3.06
C ILE A 74 24.39 27.12 4.37
N SER A 75 23.82 26.73 5.52
CA SER A 75 24.46 26.93 6.82
C SER A 75 25.82 26.22 6.96
N LEU A 76 26.07 25.16 6.17
CA LEU A 76 27.36 24.45 6.15
C LEU A 76 28.51 25.31 5.60
N LEU A 77 28.18 26.31 4.78
CA LEU A 77 29.14 27.29 4.24
C LEU A 77 29.48 28.39 5.25
N SER A 78 28.71 28.49 6.35
CA SER A 78 28.99 29.43 7.43
C SER A 78 30.25 29.05 8.20
N LYS A 79 30.96 30.05 8.72
CA LYS A 79 32.07 29.85 9.67
C LYS A 79 31.61 29.16 10.96
N HIS A 80 30.33 29.27 11.31
CA HIS A 80 29.74 28.63 12.49
C HIS A 80 29.18 27.27 12.09
N ARG A 81 29.98 26.21 12.25
CA ARG A 81 29.52 24.86 11.95
C ARG A 81 28.52 24.37 13.01
N HIS A 82 27.30 24.13 12.55
CA HIS A 82 26.25 23.55 13.37
C HIS A 82 26.37 22.03 13.40
N ARG A 83 27.04 21.47 14.41
CA ARG A 83 27.30 20.01 14.52
C ARG A 83 26.04 19.17 14.39
N THR A 84 24.94 19.60 15.02
CA THR A 84 23.63 18.93 14.94
C THR A 84 23.08 18.90 13.52
N VAL A 85 23.19 20.02 12.78
CA VAL A 85 22.75 20.10 11.37
C VAL A 85 23.55 19.14 10.50
N ILE A 86 24.87 19.09 10.68
CA ILE A 86 25.74 18.16 9.94
C ILE A 86 25.30 16.71 10.22
N GLN A 87 25.09 16.36 11.49
CA GLN A 87 24.68 15.00 11.88
C GLN A 87 23.33 14.62 11.26
N LEU A 88 22.33 15.50 11.33
CA LEU A 88 21.01 15.26 10.77
C LEU A 88 21.04 15.13 9.23
N LEU A 89 21.81 15.98 8.55
CA LEU A 89 21.98 15.89 7.09
C LEU A 89 22.69 14.58 6.69
N LEU A 90 23.72 14.14 7.44
CA LEU A 90 24.38 12.87 7.18
C LEU A 90 23.44 11.67 7.39
N ILE A 91 22.58 11.72 8.41
CA ILE A 91 21.55 10.70 8.64
C ILE A 91 20.57 10.66 7.46
N LEU A 92 20.01 11.81 7.08
CA LEU A 92 19.08 11.92 5.95
C LEU A 92 19.72 11.46 4.64
N LEU A 93 20.98 11.82 4.38
CA LEU A 93 21.74 11.34 3.24
C LEU A 93 21.92 9.81 3.30
N GLY A 94 22.31 9.28 4.46
CA GLY A 94 22.53 7.85 4.66
C GLY A 94 21.27 7.01 4.42
N ILE A 95 20.10 7.50 4.87
CA ILE A 95 18.81 6.85 4.62
C ILE A 95 18.48 6.84 3.12
N ASN A 96 18.66 7.97 2.43
CA ASN A 96 18.41 8.06 0.99
C ASN A 96 19.36 7.17 0.18
N LEU A 97 20.64 7.12 0.55
CA LEU A 97 21.60 6.20 -0.04
C LEU A 97 21.21 4.75 0.22
N THR A 98 20.71 4.43 1.42
CA THR A 98 20.20 3.10 1.74
C THR A 98 19.01 2.73 0.86
N PHE A 99 18.09 3.65 0.58
CA PHE A 99 16.98 3.39 -0.35
C PHE A 99 17.47 3.13 -1.77
N ILE A 100 18.48 3.87 -2.24
CA ILE A 100 19.09 3.62 -3.56
C ILE A 100 19.77 2.25 -3.61
N LEU A 101 20.48 1.87 -2.54
CA LEU A 101 21.17 0.58 -2.45
C LEU A 101 20.20 -0.61 -2.38
N ILE A 102 19.10 -0.47 -1.64
CA ILE A 102 18.05 -1.48 -1.56
C ILE A 102 17.24 -1.50 -2.86
N GLY A 103 17.00 -0.35 -3.50
CA GLY A 103 16.22 -0.24 -4.73
C GLY A 103 14.72 -0.45 -4.54
N ARG A 104 14.21 -0.42 -3.30
CA ARG A 104 12.79 -0.60 -2.99
C ARG A 104 12.20 0.65 -2.37
N TYR A 105 11.27 1.28 -3.09
CA TYR A 105 10.69 2.58 -2.74
C TYR A 105 9.24 2.45 -2.26
N ASN A 106 9.06 1.94 -1.04
CA ASN A 106 7.73 1.85 -0.41
C ASN A 106 7.39 3.16 0.31
N GLN A 107 6.18 3.68 0.11
CA GLN A 107 5.64 4.88 0.77
C GLN A 107 5.78 4.81 2.30
N THR A 108 5.64 3.63 2.91
CA THR A 108 5.79 3.45 4.37
C THR A 108 7.20 3.76 4.89
N SER A 109 8.21 3.73 4.00
CA SER A 109 9.61 4.03 4.33
C SER A 109 9.82 5.48 4.73
N ILE A 110 8.82 6.34 4.54
CA ILE A 110 8.80 7.73 5.00
C ILE A 110 9.03 7.87 6.51
N ILE A 111 8.69 6.83 7.29
CA ILE A 111 8.93 6.76 8.74
C ILE A 111 10.42 6.90 9.08
N PHE A 112 11.32 6.55 8.16
CA PHE A 112 12.76 6.72 8.37
C PHE A 112 13.23 8.14 8.07
N ILE A 113 12.54 8.92 7.23
CA ILE A 113 12.96 10.28 6.85
C ILE A 113 12.34 11.33 7.78
N PHE A 114 11.03 11.24 7.99
CA PHE A 114 10.25 12.31 8.61
C PHE A 114 10.70 12.70 10.02
N PRO A 115 11.05 11.76 10.92
CA PRO A 115 11.53 12.11 12.24
C PRO A 115 12.77 13.02 12.20
N PHE A 116 13.75 12.70 11.36
CA PHE A 116 14.99 13.48 11.27
C PHE A 116 14.78 14.80 10.52
N ALA A 117 13.90 14.84 9.53
CA ALA A 117 13.50 16.08 8.88
C ALA A 117 12.80 17.04 9.87
N TRP A 118 11.93 16.51 10.74
CA TRP A 118 11.32 17.28 11.83
C TRP A 118 12.33 17.74 12.87
N LEU A 119 13.32 16.93 13.24
CA LEU A 119 14.40 17.38 14.14
C LEU A 119 15.19 18.54 13.53
N LEU A 120 15.42 18.52 12.22
CA LEU A 120 16.09 19.60 11.50
C LEU A 120 15.24 20.88 11.49
N VAL A 121 13.93 20.74 11.29
CA VAL A 121 12.96 21.84 11.41
C VAL A 121 13.02 22.45 12.81
N LEU A 122 12.87 21.64 13.86
CA LEU A 122 12.88 22.09 15.26
C LEU A 122 14.18 22.81 15.64
N TYR A 123 15.32 22.35 15.13
CA TYR A 123 16.60 23.02 15.34
C TYR A 123 16.58 24.49 14.87
N TRP A 124 16.08 24.73 13.66
CA TRP A 124 16.03 26.08 13.10
C TRP A 124 14.96 26.95 13.74
N ILE A 125 13.84 26.37 14.12
CA ILE A 125 12.81 27.05 14.90
C ILE A 125 13.38 27.63 16.19
N ASP A 126 14.08 26.80 16.97
CA ASP A 126 14.61 27.22 18.26
C ASP A 126 15.62 28.36 18.05
N ARG A 127 16.46 28.20 17.03
CA ARG A 127 17.46 29.20 16.65
C ARG A 127 16.86 30.54 16.24
N PHE A 128 15.78 30.53 15.45
CA PHE A 128 15.12 31.74 14.94
C PHE A 128 13.94 32.22 15.81
N ARG A 129 13.64 31.53 16.91
CA ARG A 129 12.50 31.80 17.81
C ARG A 129 11.16 31.84 17.08
N LEU A 130 10.94 30.92 16.13
CA LEU A 130 9.74 30.85 15.29
C LEU A 130 8.61 30.00 15.90
N SER A 131 8.57 29.84 17.22
CA SER A 131 7.59 28.99 17.89
C SER A 131 6.12 29.36 17.60
N PRO A 132 5.71 30.65 17.46
CA PRO A 132 4.32 30.98 17.11
C PRO A 132 3.94 30.54 15.69
N VAL A 133 4.90 30.58 14.76
CA VAL A 133 4.67 30.19 13.35
C VAL A 133 4.37 28.70 13.24
N ILE A 134 5.01 27.86 14.05
CA ILE A 134 4.72 26.42 14.08
C ILE A 134 3.33 26.15 14.59
N LEU A 135 2.92 26.84 15.65
CA LEU A 135 1.59 26.62 16.21
C LEU A 135 0.52 26.87 15.13
N ILE A 136 0.72 27.92 14.32
CA ILE A 136 -0.14 28.20 13.16
C ILE A 136 -0.05 27.07 12.12
N LEU A 137 1.15 26.61 11.75
CA LEU A 137 1.32 25.52 10.78
C LEU A 137 0.71 24.19 11.27
N LEU A 138 0.80 23.89 12.56
CA LEU A 138 0.20 22.71 13.17
C LEU A 138 -1.32 22.81 13.17
N ILE A 139 -1.88 23.98 13.52
CA ILE A 139 -3.33 24.21 13.44
C ILE A 139 -3.79 24.01 12.00
N ILE A 140 -3.10 24.61 11.01
CA ILE A 140 -3.42 24.43 9.58
C ILE A 140 -3.35 22.95 9.21
N GLN A 141 -2.29 22.23 9.59
CA GLN A 141 -2.14 20.81 9.28
C GLN A 141 -3.26 19.96 9.89
N ILE A 142 -3.62 20.21 11.16
CA ILE A 142 -4.71 19.50 11.84
C ILE A 142 -6.03 19.80 11.13
N SER A 143 -6.33 21.07 10.85
CA SER A 143 -7.55 21.46 10.13
C SER A 143 -7.64 20.81 8.75
N VAL A 144 -6.56 20.83 7.96
CA VAL A 144 -6.51 20.18 6.63
C VAL A 144 -6.69 18.67 6.77
N SER A 145 -6.03 18.05 7.75
CA SER A 145 -6.13 16.60 7.97
C SER A 145 -7.55 16.21 8.40
N SER A 146 -8.18 16.97 9.30
CA SER A 146 -9.56 16.75 9.73
C SER A 146 -10.55 16.89 8.57
N LEU A 147 -10.40 17.92 7.73
CA LEU A 147 -11.22 18.10 6.53
C LEU A 147 -11.02 16.96 5.52
N THR A 148 -9.79 16.46 5.42
CA THR A 148 -9.48 15.33 4.54
C THR A 148 -10.09 14.04 5.08
N ILE A 149 -10.10 13.83 6.41
CA ILE A 149 -10.59 12.59 7.02
C ILE A 149 -12.12 12.57 7.16
N ALA A 150 -12.76 13.73 7.29
CA ALA A 150 -14.18 13.85 7.57
C ALA A 150 -15.10 13.01 6.67
N PRO A 151 -14.90 12.93 5.34
CA PRO A 151 -15.72 12.09 4.47
C PRO A 151 -15.67 10.60 4.83
N TYR A 152 -14.53 10.11 5.32
CA TYR A 152 -14.33 8.70 5.63
C TYR A 152 -14.90 8.28 6.99
N LEU A 153 -15.29 9.24 7.84
CA LEU A 153 -15.84 8.94 9.17
C LEU A 153 -17.21 8.25 9.12
N GLN A 154 -17.90 8.30 7.97
CA GLN A 154 -19.20 7.67 7.78
C GLN A 154 -19.09 6.20 7.32
N ASN A 155 -17.90 5.76 6.92
CA ASN A 155 -17.68 4.43 6.35
C ASN A 155 -17.38 3.40 7.45
N HIS A 156 -18.40 2.71 7.93
CA HIS A 156 -18.23 1.71 8.97
C HIS A 156 -17.96 0.33 8.35
N TYR A 157 -16.84 -0.27 8.73
CA TYR A 157 -16.50 -1.65 8.35
C TYR A 157 -17.58 -2.66 8.78
N GLN A 158 -18.31 -2.36 9.86
CA GLN A 158 -19.40 -3.21 10.33
C GLN A 158 -20.56 -3.28 9.33
N ASP A 159 -20.84 -2.21 8.59
CA ASP A 159 -21.88 -2.20 7.56
C ASP A 159 -21.50 -3.15 6.41
N TYR A 160 -20.23 -3.13 6.01
CA TYR A 160 -19.67 -4.04 5.01
C TYR A 160 -19.81 -5.52 5.43
N ILE A 161 -19.48 -5.83 6.69
CA ILE A 161 -19.64 -7.19 7.22
C ILE A 161 -21.12 -7.56 7.38
N HIS A 162 -21.99 -6.62 7.75
CA HIS A 162 -23.42 -6.86 7.87
C HIS A 162 -24.05 -7.32 6.55
N GLU A 163 -23.71 -6.64 5.45
CA GLU A 163 -24.17 -6.98 4.10
C GLU A 163 -23.77 -8.40 3.68
N ILE A 164 -22.55 -8.82 4.02
CA ILE A 164 -22.04 -10.17 3.75
C ILE A 164 -22.72 -11.21 4.65
N SER A 165 -22.72 -10.98 5.96
CA SER A 165 -23.22 -11.94 6.96
C SER A 165 -24.72 -12.22 6.84
N SER A 166 -25.48 -11.32 6.21
CA SER A 166 -26.90 -11.51 5.95
C SER A 166 -27.18 -12.53 4.83
N HIS A 167 -26.16 -12.88 4.02
CA HIS A 167 -26.32 -13.71 2.82
C HIS A 167 -25.37 -14.91 2.74
N VAL A 168 -24.26 -14.87 3.48
CA VAL A 168 -23.22 -15.91 3.46
C VAL A 168 -22.91 -16.34 4.90
N PRO A 169 -23.05 -17.63 5.25
CA PRO A 169 -22.65 -18.15 6.56
C PRO A 169 -21.15 -17.97 6.84
N ASP A 170 -20.76 -17.82 8.10
CA ASP A 170 -19.36 -17.62 8.51
C ASP A 170 -18.51 -18.90 8.40
N ASP A 171 -19.15 -20.07 8.38
CA ASP A 171 -18.54 -21.39 8.21
C ASP A 171 -18.50 -21.90 6.76
N ALA A 172 -19.16 -21.20 5.83
CA ALA A 172 -19.16 -21.55 4.42
C ALA A 172 -17.79 -21.31 3.78
N LYS A 173 -17.38 -22.15 2.82
CA LYS A 173 -16.12 -21.94 2.10
C LYS A 173 -16.30 -20.85 1.04
N VAL A 174 -15.50 -19.79 1.10
CA VAL A 174 -15.69 -18.57 0.30
C VAL A 174 -14.41 -18.15 -0.41
N LEU A 175 -14.50 -17.76 -1.68
CA LEU A 175 -13.47 -16.96 -2.35
C LEU A 175 -13.78 -15.48 -2.22
N ALA A 176 -12.91 -14.72 -1.55
CA ALA A 176 -13.09 -13.27 -1.37
C ALA A 176 -11.75 -12.54 -1.18
N ASN A 177 -11.81 -11.21 -1.03
CA ASN A 177 -10.65 -10.41 -0.61
C ASN A 177 -10.40 -10.57 0.89
N LEU A 178 -9.14 -10.45 1.35
CA LEU A 178 -8.78 -10.47 2.78
C LEU A 178 -9.58 -9.50 3.67
N ASN A 179 -10.16 -8.45 3.08
CA ASN A 179 -11.03 -7.53 3.81
C ASN A 179 -12.23 -8.24 4.48
N THR A 180 -12.57 -9.47 4.10
CA THR A 180 -13.65 -10.25 4.74
C THR A 180 -13.16 -11.19 5.86
N GLU A 181 -11.85 -11.29 6.09
CA GLU A 181 -11.24 -12.29 6.98
C GLU A 181 -11.76 -12.22 8.42
N PHE A 182 -12.11 -11.03 8.92
CA PHE A 182 -12.60 -10.88 10.29
C PHE A 182 -14.02 -11.44 10.52
N TYR A 183 -14.74 -11.81 9.46
CA TYR A 183 -16.06 -12.41 9.56
C TYR A 183 -16.02 -13.93 9.51
N PHE A 184 -15.23 -14.49 8.59
CA PHE A 184 -15.21 -15.92 8.31
C PHE A 184 -14.41 -16.72 9.35
N GLN A 185 -14.84 -17.97 9.59
CA GLN A 185 -14.13 -18.89 10.45
C GLN A 185 -12.76 -19.29 9.87
N LYS A 186 -11.91 -19.86 10.73
CA LYS A 186 -10.58 -20.31 10.32
C LYS A 186 -10.69 -21.35 9.19
N ASN A 187 -9.87 -21.18 8.14
CA ASN A 187 -9.77 -22.07 6.97
C ASN A 187 -11.00 -22.09 6.04
N THR A 188 -11.95 -21.15 6.15
CA THR A 188 -13.09 -21.08 5.23
C THR A 188 -12.90 -20.01 4.15
N LEU A 189 -12.07 -18.99 4.40
CA LEU A 189 -11.74 -17.94 3.43
C LEU A 189 -10.54 -18.31 2.53
N TYR A 190 -10.78 -18.28 1.22
CA TYR A 190 -9.77 -18.33 0.16
C TYR A 190 -9.58 -16.92 -0.42
N ASP A 191 -8.33 -16.46 -0.50
CA ASP A 191 -8.01 -15.10 -0.97
C ASP A 191 -7.71 -15.06 -2.48
N TYR A 192 -8.25 -14.06 -3.20
CA TYR A 192 -7.95 -13.84 -4.62
C TYR A 192 -6.45 -13.74 -4.94
N ARG A 193 -5.62 -13.26 -4.01
CA ARG A 193 -4.16 -13.19 -4.17
C ARG A 193 -3.55 -14.57 -4.34
N ASN A 194 -4.17 -15.65 -3.88
CA ASN A 194 -3.65 -17.00 -4.06
C ASN A 194 -3.88 -17.53 -5.49
N LEU A 195 -4.73 -16.88 -6.29
CA LEU A 195 -5.03 -17.33 -7.65
C LEU A 195 -3.86 -17.14 -8.62
N HIS A 196 -2.82 -16.36 -8.26
CA HIS A 196 -1.63 -16.26 -9.10
C HIS A 196 -0.92 -17.62 -9.28
N PHE A 197 -1.03 -18.52 -8.30
CA PHE A 197 -0.44 -19.86 -8.35
C PHE A 197 -1.17 -20.82 -9.29
N LEU A 198 -2.36 -20.46 -9.81
CA LEU A 198 -3.09 -21.30 -10.76
C LEU A 198 -2.26 -21.57 -12.01
N GLN A 199 -1.58 -20.54 -12.52
CA GLN A 199 -0.73 -20.67 -13.69
C GLN A 199 0.49 -21.55 -13.42
N ASP A 200 1.10 -21.45 -12.24
CA ASP A 200 2.29 -22.21 -11.86
C ASP A 200 2.00 -23.72 -11.73
N HIS A 201 0.74 -24.09 -11.52
CA HIS A 201 0.29 -25.46 -11.32
C HIS A 201 -0.60 -26.00 -12.43
N ASP A 202 -0.84 -25.24 -13.50
CA ASP A 202 -1.72 -25.60 -14.62
C ASP A 202 -3.15 -25.98 -14.16
N ILE A 203 -3.68 -25.23 -13.18
CA ILE A 203 -5.01 -25.45 -12.59
C ILE A 203 -5.98 -24.39 -13.15
N SER A 204 -7.12 -24.83 -13.69
CA SER A 204 -8.20 -23.92 -14.12
C SER A 204 -8.89 -23.25 -12.93
N PHE A 205 -9.55 -22.11 -13.15
CA PHE A 205 -10.31 -21.45 -12.08
C PHE A 205 -11.46 -22.34 -11.60
N GLU A 206 -12.18 -22.99 -12.53
CA GLU A 206 -13.25 -23.94 -12.19
C GLU A 206 -12.74 -25.09 -11.31
N THR A 207 -11.64 -25.75 -11.70
CA THR A 207 -11.02 -26.83 -10.91
C THR A 207 -10.65 -26.33 -9.52
N TYR A 208 -10.10 -25.12 -9.41
CA TYR A 208 -9.74 -24.54 -8.12
C TYR A 208 -10.96 -24.37 -7.20
N ILE A 209 -12.08 -23.87 -7.72
CA ILE A 209 -13.33 -23.67 -6.97
C ILE A 209 -13.91 -25.02 -6.53
N LEU A 210 -14.04 -25.97 -7.46
CA LEU A 210 -14.70 -27.25 -7.20
C LEU A 210 -13.88 -28.15 -6.27
N ASP A 211 -12.56 -28.29 -6.49
CA ASP A 211 -11.70 -29.15 -5.66
C ASP A 211 -11.61 -28.69 -4.20
N ARG A 212 -11.91 -27.41 -3.94
CA ARG A 212 -11.88 -26.81 -2.60
C ARG A 212 -13.26 -26.75 -1.96
N ASP A 213 -14.30 -27.19 -2.66
CA ASP A 213 -15.71 -27.04 -2.29
C ASP A 213 -16.08 -25.59 -1.97
N ILE A 214 -15.60 -24.63 -2.76
CA ILE A 214 -15.95 -23.22 -2.54
C ILE A 214 -17.43 -23.02 -2.92
N GLU A 215 -18.23 -22.57 -1.95
CA GLU A 215 -19.68 -22.46 -2.05
C GLU A 215 -20.13 -21.05 -2.47
N TYR A 216 -19.35 -20.03 -2.08
CA TYR A 216 -19.66 -18.63 -2.35
C TYR A 216 -18.44 -17.90 -2.92
N ILE A 217 -18.70 -16.92 -3.79
CA ILE A 217 -17.68 -16.02 -4.32
C ILE A 217 -18.15 -14.58 -4.06
N ILE A 218 -17.40 -13.84 -3.26
CA ILE A 218 -17.64 -12.41 -3.04
C ILE A 218 -16.74 -11.67 -4.03
N TYR A 219 -17.34 -11.13 -5.08
CA TYR A 219 -16.66 -10.51 -6.20
C TYR A 219 -16.71 -8.98 -6.12
N PRO A 220 -15.59 -8.31 -5.83
CA PRO A 220 -15.51 -6.86 -5.90
C PRO A 220 -15.21 -6.39 -7.33
N GLU A 221 -15.87 -5.32 -7.76
CA GLU A 221 -15.60 -4.61 -9.03
C GLU A 221 -14.13 -4.17 -9.17
N GLU A 222 -13.39 -4.06 -8.06
CA GLU A 222 -11.94 -3.88 -8.07
C GLU A 222 -11.22 -4.87 -8.99
N MET A 223 -11.66 -6.12 -9.07
CA MET A 223 -11.03 -7.14 -9.91
C MET A 223 -11.06 -6.72 -11.39
N ASP A 224 -12.17 -6.17 -11.86
CA ASP A 224 -12.31 -5.60 -13.21
C ASP A 224 -11.46 -4.35 -13.38
N PHE A 225 -11.44 -3.49 -12.35
CA PHE A 225 -10.63 -2.28 -12.35
C PHE A 225 -9.13 -2.57 -12.53
N ILE A 226 -8.63 -3.58 -11.81
CA ILE A 226 -7.24 -4.05 -11.87
C ILE A 226 -6.99 -4.71 -13.23
N TYR A 227 -7.91 -5.58 -13.70
CA TYR A 227 -7.78 -6.27 -14.97
C TYR A 227 -7.62 -5.27 -16.13
N ASN A 228 -8.51 -4.28 -16.20
CA ASN A 228 -8.54 -3.31 -17.29
C ASN A 228 -7.38 -2.30 -17.27
N ARG A 229 -6.62 -2.23 -16.18
CA ARG A 229 -5.48 -1.30 -16.02
C ARG A 229 -4.14 -2.02 -15.90
N ARG A 230 -4.06 -3.28 -16.28
CA ARG A 230 -2.77 -3.99 -16.33
C ARG A 230 -1.74 -3.24 -17.18
N PRO A 231 -0.45 -3.33 -16.82
CA PRO A 231 0.11 -4.06 -15.68
C PRO A 231 0.23 -3.21 -14.40
N VAL A 232 -0.42 -2.04 -14.33
CA VAL A 232 -0.17 -0.99 -13.31
C VAL A 232 -0.21 -1.50 -11.87
N TRP A 233 -1.12 -2.44 -11.58
CA TRP A 233 -1.37 -2.95 -10.23
C TRP A 233 -0.81 -4.35 -9.98
N ASN A 234 -0.21 -4.98 -10.99
CA ASN A 234 0.23 -6.38 -10.92
C ASN A 234 1.26 -6.62 -9.81
N GLY A 235 2.18 -5.69 -9.60
CA GLY A 235 3.20 -5.82 -8.56
C GLY A 235 2.64 -5.76 -7.13
N ILE A 236 1.41 -5.28 -6.94
CA ILE A 236 0.78 -5.17 -5.61
C ILE A 236 -0.29 -6.24 -5.41
N TYR A 237 -1.12 -6.47 -6.43
CA TYR A 237 -2.31 -7.33 -6.32
C TYR A 237 -2.25 -8.61 -7.16
N GLY A 238 -1.13 -8.86 -7.86
CA GLY A 238 -0.95 -10.01 -8.73
C GLY A 238 -1.47 -9.77 -10.15
N ASN A 239 -1.06 -10.63 -11.08
CA ASN A 239 -1.51 -10.56 -12.47
C ASN A 239 -2.79 -11.40 -12.66
N LEU A 240 -3.91 -10.73 -12.89
CA LEU A 240 -5.20 -11.38 -13.12
C LEU A 240 -5.32 -12.03 -14.52
N TYR A 241 -4.48 -11.62 -15.48
CA TYR A 241 -4.59 -12.03 -16.88
C TYR A 241 -4.72 -13.56 -17.10
N PRO A 242 -3.96 -14.43 -16.41
CA PRO A 242 -3.97 -15.86 -16.71
C PRO A 242 -5.30 -16.57 -16.41
N TYR A 243 -6.10 -16.06 -15.47
CA TYR A 243 -7.30 -16.75 -14.99
C TYR A 243 -8.59 -15.94 -15.08
N TYR A 244 -8.52 -14.65 -15.41
CA TYR A 244 -9.70 -13.77 -15.33
C TYR A 244 -10.79 -14.16 -16.33
N ASP A 245 -10.46 -14.45 -17.59
CA ASP A 245 -11.47 -14.81 -18.58
C ASP A 245 -12.17 -16.13 -18.19
N ASP A 246 -11.41 -17.05 -17.59
CA ASP A 246 -11.95 -18.31 -17.06
C ASP A 246 -12.87 -18.07 -15.86
N MET A 247 -12.45 -17.23 -14.92
CA MET A 247 -13.25 -16.79 -13.79
C MET A 247 -14.54 -16.11 -14.23
N GLN A 248 -14.51 -15.19 -15.20
CA GLN A 248 -15.71 -14.52 -15.71
C GLN A 248 -16.70 -15.50 -16.33
N ARG A 249 -16.22 -16.49 -17.11
CA ARG A 249 -17.09 -17.55 -17.63
C ARG A 249 -17.70 -18.36 -16.50
N PHE A 250 -16.91 -18.79 -15.51
CA PHE A 250 -17.39 -19.54 -14.36
C PHE A 250 -18.47 -18.76 -13.58
N LEU A 251 -18.25 -17.47 -13.33
CA LEU A 251 -19.22 -16.60 -12.64
C LEU A 251 -20.54 -16.44 -13.41
N ASN A 252 -20.51 -16.52 -14.74
CA ASN A 252 -21.72 -16.41 -15.59
C ASN A 252 -22.45 -17.75 -15.75
N ASP A 253 -21.69 -18.85 -15.87
CA ASP A 253 -22.24 -20.15 -16.27
C ASP A 253 -22.53 -21.08 -15.08
N ARG A 254 -21.79 -20.92 -13.96
CA ARG A 254 -21.81 -21.83 -12.80
C ARG A 254 -22.11 -21.13 -11.48
N CYS A 255 -22.59 -19.90 -11.53
CA CYS A 255 -22.96 -19.16 -10.33
C CYS A 255 -24.32 -18.46 -10.48
N GLN A 256 -24.97 -18.24 -9.34
CA GLN A 256 -26.16 -17.41 -9.23
C GLN A 256 -25.84 -16.19 -8.37
N VAL A 257 -26.21 -14.99 -8.84
CA VAL A 257 -26.16 -13.78 -8.02
C VAL A 257 -27.22 -13.88 -6.92
N ILE A 258 -26.79 -13.76 -5.66
CA ILE A 258 -27.69 -13.79 -4.50
C ILE A 258 -27.82 -12.44 -3.80
N HIS A 259 -26.82 -11.56 -3.94
CA HIS A 259 -26.85 -10.22 -3.36
C HIS A 259 -25.88 -9.27 -4.07
N GLN A 260 -26.19 -7.97 -4.03
CA GLN A 260 -25.36 -6.89 -4.56
C GLN A 260 -25.47 -5.67 -3.66
N PHE A 261 -24.32 -5.07 -3.34
CA PHE A 261 -24.26 -3.88 -2.51
C PHE A 261 -23.03 -3.05 -2.84
N HIS A 262 -23.07 -1.78 -2.46
CA HIS A 262 -21.92 -0.88 -2.61
C HIS A 262 -21.20 -0.72 -1.29
N SER A 263 -19.87 -0.74 -1.33
CA SER A 263 -19.07 -0.48 -0.15
C SER A 263 -17.69 0.05 -0.54
N PRO A 264 -17.12 1.02 0.20
CA PRO A 264 -15.74 1.43 0.00
C PRO A 264 -14.77 0.25 0.12
N TYR A 265 -15.08 -0.74 0.97
CA TYR A 265 -14.25 -1.94 1.16
C TYR A 265 -14.22 -2.89 -0.05
N GLY A 266 -15.04 -2.64 -1.08
CA GLY A 266 -14.95 -3.28 -2.39
C GLY A 266 -13.72 -2.85 -3.19
N MET A 267 -12.99 -1.82 -2.77
CA MET A 267 -11.76 -1.34 -3.38
C MET A 267 -10.65 -1.25 -2.34
N ARG A 268 -9.58 -2.04 -2.50
CA ARG A 268 -8.38 -2.03 -1.63
C ARG A 268 -7.34 -1.01 -2.09
N ILE A 269 -7.48 -0.44 -3.28
CA ILE A 269 -6.62 0.65 -3.73
C ILE A 269 -7.13 1.93 -3.07
N VAL A 270 -6.46 2.36 -2.00
CA VAL A 270 -6.94 3.43 -1.10
C VAL A 270 -7.22 4.74 -1.83
N LEU A 271 -6.45 5.06 -2.87
CA LEU A 271 -6.67 6.25 -3.70
C LEU A 271 -8.06 6.29 -4.34
N PHE A 272 -8.66 5.14 -4.62
CA PHE A 272 -9.94 5.02 -5.32
C PHE A 272 -11.10 4.64 -4.40
N GLN A 273 -10.80 4.20 -3.18
CA GLN A 273 -11.74 3.61 -2.24
C GLN A 273 -13.06 4.39 -2.08
N ASP A 274 -12.98 5.73 -2.09
CA ASP A 274 -14.13 6.61 -1.87
C ASP A 274 -14.44 7.54 -3.05
N ASN A 275 -13.74 7.37 -4.16
CA ASN A 275 -13.99 8.19 -5.35
C ASN A 275 -15.26 7.75 -6.08
N GLN A 276 -15.72 6.53 -5.85
CA GLN A 276 -16.85 5.90 -6.52
C GLN A 276 -17.54 4.88 -5.60
N HIS A 277 -18.77 4.55 -5.92
CA HIS A 277 -19.53 3.52 -5.23
C HIS A 277 -19.12 2.15 -5.80
N TRP A 278 -18.10 1.52 -5.24
CA TRP A 278 -17.62 0.21 -5.70
C TRP A 278 -18.66 -0.87 -5.46
N LEU A 279 -19.05 -1.55 -6.54
CA LEU A 279 -20.01 -2.65 -6.47
C LEU A 279 -19.32 -3.92 -5.96
N ILE A 280 -20.00 -4.64 -5.08
CA ILE A 280 -19.65 -5.99 -4.67
C ILE A 280 -20.82 -6.89 -5.00
N THR A 281 -20.54 -8.00 -5.69
CA THR A 281 -21.54 -9.02 -6.05
C THR A 281 -21.25 -10.30 -5.28
N ILE A 282 -22.24 -10.85 -4.60
CA ILE A 282 -22.15 -12.14 -3.94
C ILE A 282 -22.78 -13.19 -4.85
N TYR A 283 -21.96 -14.16 -5.23
CA TYR A 283 -22.35 -15.32 -6.02
C TYR A 283 -22.45 -16.56 -5.14
N LYS A 284 -23.46 -17.39 -5.38
CA LYS A 284 -23.53 -18.76 -4.91
C LYS A 284 -23.16 -19.71 -6.05
N VAL A 285 -22.26 -20.64 -5.80
CA VAL A 285 -21.84 -21.63 -6.79
C VAL A 285 -22.96 -22.65 -7.00
N VAL A 286 -23.32 -22.89 -8.25
CA VAL A 286 -24.33 -23.86 -8.68
C VAL A 286 -23.59 -25.07 -9.23
N GLN A 287 -23.68 -26.18 -8.50
CA GLN A 287 -23.07 -27.46 -8.89
C GLN A 287 -23.74 -28.04 -10.13
#